data_AF-Q9BEH9-F1
#
_entry.id   AF-Q9BEH9-F1
#
_cell.length_a   1.000
_cell.length_b   1.000
_cell.length_c   1.000
_cell.angle_alpha   90.00
_cell.angle_beta   90.00
_cell.angle_gamma   90.00
#
_symmetry.space_group_name_H-M   'P 1'
#
loop_
_entity.id
_entity.type
_entity.pdbx_description
1 polymer ?
#
loop_
_entity_poly.entity_id
_entity_poly.type
_entity_poly.pdbx_seq_one_letter_code
_entity_poly.pdbx_strand_id
1 'polypeptide(L)' 'IWAKIDIEEAGAAALSRLLVVYPWTQRYFSNFGNLSSPTAIAGNPRVRAHGKKVLTSF' A
#
# COMPACT_ATOMS: atom_id res chain seq x y z
N ILE A 1 -9.52 15.24 13.68
CA ILE A 1 -8.33 14.34 13.65
C ILE A 1 -8.04 13.90 12.23
N TRP A 2 -9.01 13.29 11.52
CA TRP A 2 -8.87 12.86 10.12
C TRP A 2 -8.30 13.93 9.16
N ALA A 3 -8.78 15.17 9.25
CA ALA A 3 -8.31 16.29 8.43
C ALA A 3 -6.82 16.65 8.58
N LYS A 4 -6.10 16.07 9.55
CA LYS A 4 -4.66 16.28 9.76
C LYS A 4 -3.80 15.16 9.18
N ILE A 5 -4.40 14.11 8.62
CA ILE A 5 -3.67 12.95 8.10
C ILE A 5 -3.19 13.25 6.67
N ASP A 6 -1.90 13.03 6.42
CA ASP A 6 -1.41 12.90 5.04
C ASP A 6 -1.93 11.58 4.46
N ILE A 7 -2.95 11.68 3.62
CA ILE A 7 -3.62 10.52 3.03
C ILE A 7 -2.70 9.72 2.13
N GLU A 8 -1.75 10.37 1.46
CA GLU A 8 -0.82 9.68 0.55
C GLU A 8 0.22 8.89 1.34
N GLU A 9 0.86 9.52 2.32
CA GLU A 9 1.87 8.86 3.16
C GLU A 9 1.24 7.73 3.97
N ALA A 10 0.14 8.02 4.70
CA ALA A 10 -0.50 7.04 5.56
C ALA A 10 -1.09 5.88 4.76
N GLY A 11 -1.72 6.15 3.62
CA GLY A 11 -2.31 5.12 2.76
C GLY A 11 -1.27 4.19 2.15
N ALA A 12 -0.18 4.77 1.62
CA ALA A 12 0.94 3.99 1.08
C ALA A 12 1.60 3.11 2.15
N ALA A 13 1.82 3.66 3.33
CA ALA A 13 2.44 2.94 4.44
C ALA A 13 1.52 1.83 4.98
N ALA A 14 0.20 2.07 5.07
CA ALA A 14 -0.77 1.08 5.48
C ALA A 14 -0.83 -0.11 4.52
N LEU A 15 -0.96 0.14 3.22
CA LEU A 15 -1.02 -0.94 2.23
C LEU A 15 0.32 -1.69 2.12
N SER A 16 1.45 -0.98 2.20
CA SER A 16 2.76 -1.64 2.23
C SER A 16 2.91 -2.57 3.43
N ARG A 17 2.47 -2.15 4.62
CA ARG A 17 2.47 -3.00 5.83
C ARG A 17 1.56 -4.21 5.68
N LEU A 18 0.37 -4.07 5.09
CA LEU A 18 -0.52 -5.19 4.79
C LEU A 18 0.19 -6.26 3.94
N LEU A 19 0.84 -5.84 2.85
CA LEU A 19 1.50 -6.76 1.92
C LEU A 19 2.78 -7.41 2.50
N VAL A 20 3.45 -6.76 3.45
CA VAL A 20 4.64 -7.29 4.13
C VAL A 20 4.26 -8.21 5.29
N VAL A 21 3.39 -7.77 6.19
CA VAL A 21 3.01 -8.50 7.41
C VAL A 21 2.08 -9.67 7.09
N TYR A 22 1.27 -9.54 6.04
CA TYR A 22 0.34 -10.57 5.59
C TYR A 22 0.58 -10.92 4.11
N PRO A 23 1.68 -11.63 3.77
CA PRO A 23 2.09 -11.86 2.39
C PRO A 23 1.04 -12.55 1.50
N TRP A 24 0.14 -13.36 2.07
CA TRP A 24 -0.93 -14.01 1.30
C TRP A 24 -1.84 -13.01 0.59
N THR A 25 -1.92 -11.76 1.09
CA THR A 25 -2.73 -10.69 0.49
C THR A 25 -2.18 -10.22 -0.86
N GLN A 26 -0.88 -10.46 -1.13
CA GLN A 26 -0.25 -10.14 -2.42
C GLN A 26 -0.93 -10.85 -3.60
N ARG A 27 -1.62 -11.98 -3.37
CA ARG A 27 -2.37 -12.72 -4.41
C ARG A 27 -3.42 -11.86 -5.13
N TYR A 28 -3.95 -10.83 -4.46
CA TYR A 28 -4.96 -9.93 -5.02
C TYR A 28 -4.35 -8.78 -5.84
N PHE A 29 -3.02 -8.62 -5.80
CA PHE A 29 -2.29 -7.53 -6.41
C PHE A 29 -1.24 -8.04 -7.42
N SER A 30 -1.51 -9.19 -8.06
CA SER A 30 -0.60 -9.77 -9.07
C SER A 30 -0.26 -8.81 -10.21
N ASN A 31 -1.20 -7.94 -10.59
CA ASN A 31 -0.98 -6.90 -11.59
C ASN A 31 -0.10 -5.74 -11.10
N PHE A 32 0.34 -5.68 -9.85
CA PHE A 32 1.16 -4.57 -9.35
C PHE A 32 2.65 -4.74 -9.66
N GLY A 33 3.04 -5.86 -10.27
CA GLY A 33 4.43 -6.12 -10.64
C GLY A 33 5.21 -6.68 -9.46
N ASN A 34 6.43 -6.18 -9.24
CA ASN A 34 7.32 -6.73 -8.23
C ASN A 34 6.83 -6.40 -6.80
N LEU A 35 6.51 -7.45 -6.02
CA LEU A 35 6.14 -7.39 -4.60
C LEU A 35 6.96 -8.39 -3.75
N SER A 36 8.09 -8.88 -4.25
CA SER A 36 8.82 -10.01 -3.66
C SER A 36 9.59 -9.70 -2.37
N SER A 37 9.77 -8.42 -2.03
CA SER A 37 10.49 -7.98 -0.84
C SER A 37 9.88 -6.71 -0.24
N PRO A 38 10.12 -6.41 1.05
CA PRO A 38 9.63 -5.18 1.67
C PRO A 38 10.07 -3.91 0.92
N THR A 39 11.32 -3.84 0.45
CA THR A 39 11.81 -2.70 -0.33
C THR A 39 11.11 -2.60 -1.68
N ALA A 40 10.87 -3.73 -2.36
CA ALA A 40 10.12 -3.74 -3.61
C ALA A 40 8.67 -3.27 -3.41
N ILE A 41 8.01 -3.69 -2.33
CA ILE A 41 6.65 -3.27 -1.98
C ILE A 41 6.60 -1.78 -1.67
N ALA A 42 7.48 -1.29 -0.80
CA ALA A 42 7.51 0.11 -0.36
C ALA A 42 7.86 1.08 -1.52
N GLY A 43 8.72 0.65 -2.45
CA GLY A 43 9.07 1.42 -3.65
C GLY A 43 8.08 1.29 -4.80
N ASN A 44 7.05 0.44 -4.69
CA ASN A 44 6.15 0.17 -5.81
C ASN A 44 5.14 1.33 -6.02
N PRO A 45 5.16 2.01 -7.18
CA PRO A 45 4.27 3.15 -7.42
C PRO A 45 2.78 2.76 -7.46
N ARG A 46 2.44 1.52 -7.84
CA ARG A 46 1.06 1.02 -7.84
C ARG A 46 0.55 0.74 -6.43
N VAL A 47 1.40 0.23 -5.54
CA VAL A 47 1.09 0.08 -4.10
C VAL A 47 0.80 1.46 -3.50
N ARG A 48 1.69 2.43 -3.71
CA ARG A 48 1.49 3.80 -3.19
C ARG A 48 0.20 4.45 -3.70
N ALA A 49 -0.04 4.39 -5.02
CA ALA A 49 -1.25 4.95 -5.62
C ALA A 49 -2.54 4.27 -5.11
N HIS A 50 -2.52 2.93 -4.96
CA HIS A 50 -3.69 2.20 -4.46
C HIS A 50 -3.92 2.46 -2.96
N GLY A 51 -2.86 2.54 -2.16
CA GLY A 51 -2.94 2.87 -0.74
C GLY A 51 -3.63 4.22 -0.49
N LYS A 52 -3.29 5.24 -1.29
CA LYS A 52 -3.99 6.54 -1.28
C LYS A 52 -5.48 6.40 -1.60
N LYS A 53 -5.84 5.62 -2.63
CA LYS A 53 -7.24 5.37 -3.01
C LYS A 53 -8.02 4.69 -1.89
N VAL A 54 -7.43 3.67 -1.26
CA VAL A 54 -8.04 2.96 -0.13
C VAL A 54 -8.28 3.92 1.03
N LEU A 55 -7.29 4.72 1.42
CA LEU A 55 -7.45 5.61 2.55
C LEU A 55 -8.41 6.78 2.29
N THR A 56 -8.52 7.25 1.03
CA THR A 56 -9.52 8.24 0.63
C THR A 56 -10.96 7.71 0.72
N SER A 57 -11.16 6.39 0.74
CA SER A 57 -12.49 5.77 0.81
C SER A 57 -13.05 5.56 2.22
N PHE A 58 -12.28 5.93 3.26
CA PHE A 58 -12.73 5.99 4.65
C PHE A 58 -13.40 7.32 4.95
#